data_AF-A0A8J8DC59-F1
#
_entry.id   AF-A0A8J8DC59-F1
#
_cell.length_a   1.000
_cell.length_b   1.000
_cell.length_c   1.000
_cell.angle_alpha   90.00
_cell.angle_beta   90.00
_cell.angle_gamma   90.00
#
_symmetry.space_group_name_H-M   'P 1'
#
loop_
_entity.id
_entity.type
_entity.pdbx_description
1 polymer ?
#
loop_
_entity_poly.entity_id
_entity_poly.type
_entity_poly.pdbx_seq_one_letter_code
_entity_poly.pdbx_strand_id
1 'polypeptide(L)'
;MKRMIGIIVVLSLALIFLQLDYSKVEGGSYEYYISHWEEVNIPNLVTAILADWRAYDSLGEATLLFTAVTGFYLLLGGKKK
;
A
#
# COMPACT_ATOMS: atom_id res chain seq x y z
N MET A 1 -7.61 18.92 -27.80
CA MET A 1 -6.39 19.31 -27.05
C MET A 1 -6.28 18.63 -25.68
N LYS A 2 -7.22 18.80 -24.75
CA LYS A 2 -7.15 18.19 -23.39
C LYS A 2 -6.98 16.65 -23.37
N ARG A 3 -7.70 15.92 -24.23
CA ARG A 3 -7.57 14.45 -24.38
C ARG A 3 -6.19 14.02 -24.89
N MET A 4 -5.64 14.78 -25.84
CA MET A 4 -4.32 14.51 -26.42
C MET A 4 -3.20 14.72 -25.39
N ILE A 5 -3.31 15.77 -24.57
CA ILE A 5 -2.41 16.02 -23.44
C ILE A 5 -2.47 14.85 -22.45
N GLY A 6 -3.68 14.39 -22.08
CA GLY A 6 -3.84 13.24 -21.20
C GLY A 6 -3.19 11.96 -21.74
N ILE A 7 -3.36 11.68 -23.04
CA ILE A 7 -2.74 10.53 -23.69
C ILE A 7 -1.21 10.62 -23.64
N ILE A 8 -0.65 11.80 -23.92
CA ILE A 8 0.81 12.01 -23.89
C ILE A 8 1.35 11.76 -22.48
N VAL A 9 0.69 12.27 -21.44
CA VAL A 9 1.10 12.07 -20.03
C VAL A 9 1.02 10.60 -19.62
N VAL A 10 -0.04 9.89 -20.01
CA VAL A 10 -0.18 8.46 -19.70
C VAL A 10 0.89 7.64 -20.41
N LEU A 11 1.14 7.91 -21.70
CA LEU A 11 2.18 7.21 -22.45
C LEU A 11 3.58 7.49 -21.91
N SER A 12 3.86 8.73 -21.51
CA SER A 12 5.16 9.07 -20.90
C SER A 12 5.35 8.37 -19.56
N LEU A 13 4.30 8.32 -18.72
CA LEU A 13 4.35 7.59 -17.45
C LEU A 13 4.54 6.09 -17.68
N ALA A 14 3.78 5.51 -18.61
CA ALA A 14 3.91 4.09 -18.96
C ALA A 14 5.33 3.76 -19.45
N LEU A 15 5.93 4.63 -20.27
CA LEU A 15 7.30 4.46 -20.74
C LEU A 15 8.31 4.50 -19.58
N ILE A 16 8.13 5.41 -18.62
CA ILE A 16 8.96 5.46 -17.40
C ILE A 16 8.83 4.16 -16.61
N PHE A 17 7.62 3.66 -16.39
CA PHE A 17 7.39 2.40 -15.66
C PHE A 17 8.01 1.19 -16.37
N LEU A 18 8.01 1.17 -17.70
CA LEU A 18 8.66 0.11 -18.49
C LEU A 18 10.19 0.12 -18.42
N GLN A 19 10.78 1.25 -18.04
CA GLN A 19 12.23 1.41 -17.90
C GLN A 19 12.74 1.16 -16.47
N LEU A 20 11.85 0.81 -15.53
CA LEU A 20 12.25 0.49 -14.17
C LEU A 20 13.14 -0.76 -14.13
N ASP A 21 14.23 -0.67 -13.37
CA ASP A 21 15.07 -1.82 -13.06
C ASP A 21 14.45 -2.63 -11.91
N TYR A 22 14.31 -3.94 -12.13
CA TYR A 22 13.81 -4.90 -11.14
C TYR A 22 14.91 -5.89 -10.73
N SER A 23 16.17 -5.54 -10.97
CA SER A 23 17.30 -6.30 -10.46
C SER A 23 17.22 -6.41 -8.93
N LYS A 24 17.63 -7.56 -8.41
CA LYS A 24 17.64 -7.80 -6.97
C LYS A 24 18.69 -6.87 -6.36
N VAL A 25 18.23 -5.91 -5.55
CA VAL A 25 19.10 -5.13 -4.68
C VAL A 25 19.58 -6.04 -3.56
N GLU A 26 20.89 -6.09 -3.31
CA GLU A 26 21.43 -6.77 -2.13
C GLU A 26 21.40 -5.83 -0.93
N GLY A 27 20.73 -6.23 0.16
CA GLY A 27 20.69 -5.51 1.43
C GLY A 27 19.41 -4.75 1.77
N GLY A 28 19.40 -4.09 2.92
CA GLY A 28 18.27 -3.33 3.41
C GLY A 28 17.24 -4.17 4.19
N SER A 29 16.03 -3.64 4.34
CA SER A 29 15.02 -4.21 5.26
C SER A 29 14.54 -5.61 4.84
N TYR A 30 14.51 -5.94 3.54
CA TYR A 30 14.06 -7.26 3.09
C TYR A 30 14.96 -8.38 3.61
N GLU A 31 16.28 -8.15 3.67
CA GLU A 31 17.25 -9.16 4.11
C GLU A 31 17.07 -9.42 5.61
N TYR A 32 16.88 -8.34 6.38
CA TYR A 32 16.58 -8.43 7.80
C TYR A 32 15.28 -9.21 8.06
N TYR A 33 14.20 -8.89 7.35
CA TYR A 33 12.92 -9.60 7.51
C TYR A 33 13.04 -11.10 7.23
N ILE A 34 13.72 -11.50 6.14
CA ILE A 34 13.86 -12.92 5.79
C ILE A 34 14.71 -13.67 6.82
N SER A 35 15.70 -13.01 7.43
CA SER A 35 16.61 -13.66 8.38
C SER A 35 16.08 -13.73 9.81
N HIS A 36 15.15 -12.85 10.21
CA HIS A 36 14.74 -12.71 11.62
C HIS A 36 13.22 -12.92 11.87
N TRP A 37 12.42 -13.26 10.86
CA TRP A 37 10.95 -13.37 11.03
C TRP A 37 10.50 -14.39 12.07
N GLU A 38 11.29 -15.44 12.31
CA GLU A 38 10.97 -16.47 13.29
C GLU A 38 10.99 -15.93 14.74
N GLU A 39 11.74 -14.85 15.00
CA GLU A 39 11.83 -14.21 16.33
C GLU A 39 10.53 -13.51 16.73
N VAL A 40 9.73 -13.09 15.74
CA VAL A 40 8.44 -12.40 15.93
C VAL A 40 7.34 -13.35 16.41
N ASN A 41 7.58 -14.68 16.42
CA ASN A 41 6.60 -15.72 16.80
C ASN A 41 5.30 -15.68 15.97
N ILE A 42 5.36 -15.16 14.73
CA ILE A 42 4.26 -15.16 13.77
C ILE A 42 4.65 -16.10 12.61
N PRO A 43 3.90 -17.18 12.33
CA PRO A 43 4.30 -18.25 11.40
C PRO A 43 4.35 -17.86 9.92
N ASN A 44 3.91 -16.65 9.56
CA ASN A 44 3.91 -16.16 8.18
C ASN A 44 4.75 -14.89 8.07
N LEU A 45 5.79 -14.92 7.24
CA LEU A 45 6.70 -13.79 7.00
C LEU A 45 5.98 -12.49 6.64
N VAL A 46 5.00 -12.53 5.73
CA VAL A 46 4.29 -11.32 5.28
C VAL A 46 3.45 -10.77 6.43
N THR A 47 2.75 -11.63 7.17
CA THR A 47 2.01 -11.21 8.36
C THR A 47 2.93 -10.66 9.44
N ALA A 48 4.11 -11.26 9.67
CA ALA A 48 5.10 -10.74 10.62
C ALA A 48 5.54 -9.32 10.22
N ILE A 49 5.83 -9.08 8.94
CA ILE A 49 6.16 -7.74 8.43
C ILE A 49 5.02 -6.75 8.67
N LEU A 50 3.78 -7.10 8.29
CA LEU A 50 2.66 -6.16 8.36
C LEU A 50 2.15 -5.92 9.78
N ALA A 51 2.19 -6.93 10.65
CA ALA A 51 1.61 -6.87 12.00
C ALA A 51 2.62 -6.49 13.09
N ASP A 52 3.93 -6.60 12.83
CA ASP A 52 4.99 -6.23 13.78
C ASP A 52 5.77 -5.00 13.26
N TRP A 53 6.78 -5.20 12.39
CA TRP A 53 7.66 -4.11 11.93
C TRP A 53 6.94 -2.97 11.20
N ARG A 54 5.88 -3.26 10.44
CA ARG A 54 5.10 -2.28 9.66
C ARG A 54 3.66 -2.13 10.15
N ALA A 55 3.41 -2.44 11.43
CA ALA A 55 2.09 -2.29 12.04
C ALA A 55 1.50 -0.88 11.88
N TYR A 56 2.35 0.15 11.85
CA TYR A 56 1.91 1.54 11.67
C TYR A 56 1.29 1.79 10.29
N ASP A 57 1.84 1.18 9.23
CA ASP A 57 1.28 1.30 7.87
C ASP A 57 -0.09 0.61 7.81
N SER A 58 -0.21 -0.61 8.36
CA SER A 58 -1.48 -1.34 8.42
C SER A 58 -2.53 -0.67 9.33
N LEU A 59 -2.12 0.00 10.40
CA LEU A 59 -3.01 0.85 11.21
C LEU A 59 -3.55 2.02 10.39
N GLY A 60 -2.70 2.63 9.56
CA GLY A 60 -3.08 3.65 8.60
C GLY A 60 -4.10 3.15 7.58
N GLU A 61 -3.89 1.97 7.00
CA GLU A 61 -4.83 1.32 6.08
C GLU A 61 -6.19 1.06 6.76
N ALA A 62 -6.19 0.52 7.98
CA ALA A 62 -7.42 0.30 8.75
C ALA A 62 -8.16 1.61 9.03
N THR A 63 -7.43 2.67 9.38
CA THR A 63 -8.00 4.01 9.63
C THR A 63 -8.60 4.60 8.35
N LEU A 64 -7.93 4.41 7.21
CA LEU A 64 -8.42 4.87 5.89
C LEU A 64 -9.73 4.17 5.53
N LEU A 65 -9.80 2.84 5.67
CA LEU A 65 -11.02 2.09 5.39
C LEU A 65 -12.16 2.48 6.34
N PHE A 66 -11.86 2.60 7.65
CA PHE A 66 -12.82 3.05 8.64
C PHE A 66 -13.38 4.44 8.29
N THR A 67 -12.52 5.37 7.90
CA THR A 67 -12.90 6.72 7.51
C THR A 67 -13.75 6.73 6.24
N ALA A 68 -13.40 5.92 5.24
CA ALA A 68 -14.16 5.80 4.01
C ALA A 68 -15.60 5.28 4.26
N VAL A 69 -15.74 4.22 5.06
CA VAL A 69 -17.03 3.65 5.44
C VAL A 69 -17.84 4.64 6.29
N THR A 70 -17.21 5.28 7.28
CA THR A 70 -17.86 6.27 8.14
C THR A 70 -18.34 7.47 7.32
N GLY A 71 -17.50 8.01 6.45
CA GLY A 71 -17.87 9.12 5.57
C GLY A 71 -19.03 8.76 4.64
N PHE A 72 -19.00 7.57 4.03
CA PHE A 72 -20.10 7.06 3.24
C PHE A 72 -21.41 6.97 4.04
N TYR A 73 -21.36 6.39 5.24
CA TYR A 73 -22.52 6.26 6.13
C TYR A 73 -23.12 7.62 6.52
N LEU A 74 -22.27 8.59 6.86
CA LEU A 74 -22.70 9.96 7.20
C LEU A 74 -23.38 10.64 6.01
N LEU A 75 -22.85 10.48 4.79
CA LEU A 75 -23.41 11.06 3.57
C LEU A 75 -24.76 10.45 3.18
N LEU A 76 -24.99 9.17 3.48
CA LEU A 76 -26.29 8.53 3.23
C LEU A 76 -27.43 9.11 4.08
N GLY A 77 -27.10 9.95 5.08
CA GLY A 77 -28.06 10.61 5.93
C GLY A 77 -28.77 9.59 6.81
N GLY A 78 -28.41 9.55 8.10
CA GLY A 78 -29.21 8.82 9.08
C GLY A 78 -30.65 9.29 8.95
N LYS A 79 -31.54 8.45 8.38
CA LYS A 79 -32.97 8.72 8.35
C LYS A 79 -33.36 9.02 9.78
N LYS A 80 -33.76 10.27 10.06
CA LYS A 80 -34.58 10.56 11.23
C LYS A 80 -35.78 9.63 11.11
N LYS A 81 -35.84 8.63 11.98
CA LYS A 81 -37.15 8.12 12.40
C LYS A 81 -37.84 9.22 13.18
#